data_AF-A0A5N5E8U7-F1
#
_entry.id   AF-A0A5N5E8U7-F1
#
_cell.length_a   1.000
_cell.length_b   1.000
_cell.length_c   1.000
_cell.angle_alpha   90.00
_cell.angle_beta   90.00
_cell.angle_gamma   90.00
#
_symmetry.space_group_name_H-M   'P 1'
#
loop_
_entity.id
_entity.type
_entity.pdbx_description
1 polymer ?
#
loop_
_entity_poly.entity_id
_entity_poly.type
_entity_poly.pdbx_seq_one_letter_code
_entity_poly.pdbx_strand_id
1 'polypeptide(L)'
;DFDSSGSDSIFFRYSWEDQSDKPSAPNLVAETLNRSTAAIQLPAPDWVHQPKIPGEVTSAISVHSLGPGPNRRELRVEGRRGTESGFWHKDLVGDAWDFTPTGASLLGALIENSPTDRSTDTLSPAAPWHLSTTLPARDGAIGGQTLIDIGFPYSVVDPRMLDAIGQHAQPSGYRLDVDHFDPVATTRIATVTAPDGTVLPVVLHTADGLRMTPRASGLDADPRHLVGAIEIPSDAYADRASNPALDAFVQDWMRGNHIAAITLSATDHDLVIR
;
A
#
# COMPACT_ATOMS: atom_id res chain seq x y z
N ASP A 1 10.10 13.97 4.10
CA ASP A 1 9.04 12.98 4.32
C ASP A 1 9.53 11.71 3.67
N PHE A 2 9.59 10.62 4.44
CA PHE A 2 9.87 9.29 3.90
C PHE A 2 8.54 8.63 3.59
N ASP A 3 8.47 7.85 2.51
CA ASP A 3 7.22 7.21 2.12
C ASP A 3 6.89 6.10 3.13
N SER A 4 5.79 6.28 3.85
CA SER A 4 5.36 5.34 4.89
C SER A 4 4.75 4.06 4.31
N SER A 5 4.66 3.94 2.98
CA SER A 5 3.93 2.88 2.27
C SER A 5 4.53 1.46 2.37
N GLY A 6 5.67 1.25 3.05
CA GLY A 6 6.13 -0.09 3.40
C GLY A 6 7.57 -0.45 3.05
N SER A 7 8.35 0.48 2.48
CA SER A 7 9.58 0.08 1.78
C SER A 7 10.87 0.79 2.16
N ASP A 8 10.87 1.50 3.28
CA ASP A 8 12.10 2.01 3.89
C ASP A 8 12.61 1.03 4.96
N SER A 9 12.62 -0.27 4.65
CA SER A 9 12.98 -1.35 5.60
C SER A 9 14.42 -1.32 6.11
N ILE A 10 15.26 -0.53 5.44
CA ILE A 10 16.61 -0.18 5.91
C ILE A 10 16.55 0.67 7.18
N PHE A 11 15.49 1.47 7.35
CA PHE A 11 15.34 2.46 8.43
C PHE A 11 14.25 2.11 9.44
N PHE A 12 13.19 1.40 9.02
CA PHE A 12 12.01 1.14 9.85
C PHE A 12 11.60 -0.33 9.81
N ARG A 13 10.91 -0.78 10.86
CA ARG A 13 10.21 -2.07 10.83
C ARG A 13 8.81 -1.88 10.28
N TYR A 14 8.33 -2.86 9.53
CA TYR A 14 6.95 -2.92 9.04
C TYR A 14 6.27 -4.19 9.51
N SER A 15 4.96 -4.14 9.70
CA SER A 15 4.16 -5.29 10.14
C SER A 15 2.78 -5.28 9.52
N TRP A 16 2.34 -6.41 8.99
CA TRP A 16 0.96 -6.63 8.56
C TRP A 16 0.01 -6.91 9.74
N GLU A 17 0.55 -7.33 10.89
CA GLU A 17 -0.23 -7.55 12.12
C GLU A 17 -0.53 -6.24 12.82
N ASP A 18 -1.64 -6.17 13.56
CA ASP A 18 -2.03 -5.02 14.38
C ASP A 18 -0.95 -4.63 15.41
N GLN A 19 -0.52 -3.37 15.37
CA GLN A 19 0.48 -2.78 16.25
C GLN A 19 -0.12 -1.85 17.31
N SER A 20 -1.45 -1.71 17.38
CA SER A 20 -2.15 -0.72 18.22
C SER A 20 -1.86 -0.85 19.72
N ASP A 21 -1.56 -2.08 20.19
CA ASP A 21 -1.24 -2.36 21.59
C ASP A 21 0.24 -2.17 21.95
N LYS A 22 1.10 -1.83 20.98
CA LYS A 22 2.54 -1.65 21.21
C LYS A 22 2.92 -0.18 21.33
N PRO A 23 3.84 0.18 22.24
CA PRO A 23 4.32 1.55 22.36
C PRO A 23 5.19 1.96 21.17
N SER A 24 5.16 3.25 20.80
CA SER A 24 6.11 3.81 19.82
C SER A 24 7.55 3.68 20.30
N ALA A 25 8.46 3.41 19.38
CA ALA A 25 9.88 3.38 19.71
C ALA A 25 10.40 4.78 20.13
N PRO A 26 11.17 4.90 21.22
CA PRO A 26 11.68 6.19 21.68
C PRO A 26 12.83 6.75 20.84
N ASN A 27 13.46 5.92 20.00
CA ASN A 27 14.57 6.28 19.13
C ASN A 27 14.80 5.20 18.05
N LEU A 28 15.65 5.49 17.08
CA LEU A 28 15.94 4.59 15.96
C LEU A 28 16.55 3.24 16.39
N VAL A 29 17.36 3.20 17.45
CA VAL A 29 17.97 1.95 17.93
C VAL A 29 16.90 1.02 18.48
N ALA A 30 15.99 1.54 19.30
CA ALA A 30 14.83 0.81 19.78
C ALA A 30 13.91 0.41 18.62
N GLU A 31 13.69 1.32 17.66
CA GLU A 31 12.89 1.02 16.46
C GLU A 31 13.49 -0.11 15.62
N THR A 32 14.80 -0.28 15.60
CA THR A 32 15.44 -1.33 14.80
C THR A 32 15.47 -2.67 15.55
N LEU A 33 15.75 -2.65 16.86
CA LEU A 33 16.14 -3.85 17.60
C LEU A 33 15.07 -4.35 18.58
N ASN A 34 14.18 -3.48 19.07
CA ASN A 34 13.20 -3.87 20.08
C ASN A 34 11.86 -4.27 19.45
N ARG A 35 11.55 -5.57 19.47
CA ARG A 35 10.28 -6.09 18.94
C ARG A 35 9.07 -5.81 19.84
N SER A 36 9.28 -5.31 21.07
CA SER A 36 8.20 -4.88 21.96
C SER A 36 7.64 -3.49 21.62
N THR A 37 8.27 -2.75 20.71
CA THR A 37 7.74 -1.47 20.20
C THR A 37 7.00 -1.68 18.88
N ALA A 38 6.00 -0.83 18.62
CA ALA A 38 5.21 -0.86 17.40
C ALA A 38 6.12 -0.74 16.18
N ALA A 39 5.93 -1.61 15.19
CA ALA A 39 6.42 -1.38 13.83
C ALA A 39 5.47 -0.42 13.10
N ILE A 40 5.86 0.08 11.93
CA ILE A 40 4.93 0.77 11.03
C ILE A 40 3.90 -0.26 10.53
N GLN A 41 2.62 0.01 10.80
CA GLN A 41 1.51 -0.85 10.39
C GLN A 41 1.36 -0.83 8.86
N LEU A 42 1.24 -2.02 8.28
CA LEU A 42 0.75 -2.25 6.93
C LEU A 42 -0.63 -2.95 6.99
N PRO A 43 -1.47 -2.81 5.95
CA PRO A 43 -1.32 -1.90 4.82
C PRO A 43 -1.29 -0.42 5.27
N ALA A 44 -0.71 0.45 4.44
CA ALA A 44 -0.71 1.88 4.73
C ALA A 44 -2.17 2.40 4.80
N PRO A 45 -2.43 3.46 5.58
CA PRO A 45 -3.76 4.07 5.66
C PRO A 45 -4.28 4.43 4.27
N ASP A 46 -5.58 4.20 4.06
CA ASP A 46 -6.24 4.54 2.81
C ASP A 46 -6.39 6.05 2.63
N TRP A 47 -6.72 6.47 1.42
CA TRP A 47 -7.03 7.85 1.09
C TRP A 47 -8.19 8.36 1.94
N VAL A 48 -7.93 9.44 2.69
CA VAL A 48 -8.96 10.12 3.46
C VAL A 48 -9.60 11.20 2.61
N HIS A 49 -10.91 11.09 2.41
CA HIS A 49 -11.70 12.10 1.73
C HIS A 49 -11.50 13.48 2.36
N GLN A 50 -11.24 14.48 1.52
CA GLN A 50 -11.09 15.87 1.95
C GLN A 50 -12.37 16.65 1.61
N PRO A 51 -12.89 17.47 2.52
CA PRO A 51 -14.04 18.31 2.26
C PRO A 51 -13.75 19.26 1.09
N LYS A 52 -14.81 19.62 0.36
CA LYS A 52 -14.69 20.48 -0.82
C LYS A 52 -14.30 21.91 -0.43
N ILE A 53 -13.38 22.50 -1.19
CA ILE A 53 -13.04 23.92 -1.07
C ILE A 53 -14.19 24.75 -1.67
N PRO A 54 -14.76 25.73 -0.96
CA PRO A 54 -15.97 26.45 -1.39
C PRO A 54 -15.75 27.54 -2.45
N GLY A 55 -14.51 27.82 -2.87
CA GLY A 55 -14.19 28.88 -3.83
C GLY A 55 -13.28 28.47 -4.98
N GLU A 56 -12.71 29.45 -5.67
CA GLU A 56 -11.76 29.21 -6.76
C GLU A 56 -10.41 28.75 -6.20
N VAL A 57 -9.76 27.83 -6.91
CA VAL A 57 -8.46 27.27 -6.52
C VAL A 57 -7.52 27.21 -7.72
N THR A 58 -6.23 27.13 -7.45
CA THR A 58 -5.19 26.93 -8.46
C THR A 58 -4.52 25.57 -8.30
N SER A 59 -3.58 25.27 -9.19
CA SER A 59 -2.70 24.10 -9.11
C SER A 59 -1.65 24.18 -7.98
N ALA A 60 -1.55 25.30 -7.26
CA ALA A 60 -0.59 25.47 -6.18
C ALA A 60 -1.15 24.97 -4.84
N ILE A 61 -0.57 23.87 -4.36
CA ILE A 61 -0.90 23.21 -3.10
C ILE A 61 0.35 23.16 -2.21
N SER A 62 0.17 23.30 -0.90
CA SER A 62 1.26 23.16 0.06
C SER A 62 0.75 22.55 1.38
N VAL A 63 1.65 21.87 2.08
CA VAL A 63 1.38 21.29 3.40
C VAL A 63 2.40 21.86 4.38
N HIS A 64 1.92 22.47 5.46
CA HIS A 64 2.75 23.13 6.47
C HIS A 64 2.77 22.33 7.77
N SER A 65 3.95 22.22 8.40
CA SER A 65 4.08 21.59 9.71
C SER A 65 3.61 22.50 10.84
N LEU A 66 2.65 22.02 11.65
CA LEU A 66 2.18 22.68 12.87
C LEU A 66 2.75 22.05 14.15
N GLY A 67 3.58 21.02 14.02
CA GLY A 67 4.17 20.28 15.14
C GLY A 67 4.59 18.86 14.79
N PRO A 68 5.00 18.06 15.80
CA PRO A 68 5.34 16.66 15.62
C PRO A 68 4.15 15.81 15.15
N GLY A 69 4.41 14.83 14.29
CA GLY A 69 3.43 13.85 13.82
C GLY A 69 2.72 14.24 12.51
N PRO A 70 2.26 13.25 11.74
CA PRO A 70 1.71 13.45 10.39
C PRO A 70 0.35 14.19 10.39
N ASN A 71 -0.43 14.08 11.47
CA ASN A 71 -1.73 14.73 11.56
C ASN A 71 -1.64 16.20 12.01
N ARG A 72 -0.47 16.65 12.47
CA ARG A 72 -0.21 18.04 12.89
C ARG A 72 0.31 18.84 11.71
N ARG A 73 -0.53 18.94 10.69
CA ARG A 73 -0.24 19.60 9.41
C ARG A 73 -1.39 20.50 9.03
N GLU A 74 -1.09 21.60 8.36
CA GLU A 74 -2.08 22.45 7.70
C GLU A 74 -1.99 22.20 6.19
N LEU A 75 -3.12 21.91 5.57
CA LEU A 75 -3.24 21.83 4.11
C LEU A 75 -3.62 23.21 3.58
N ARG A 76 -2.91 23.69 2.57
CA ARG A 76 -3.21 24.97 1.89
C ARG A 76 -3.33 24.78 0.39
N VAL A 77 -4.30 25.46 -0.18
CA VAL A 77 -4.52 25.53 -1.63
C VAL A 77 -4.68 27.00 -2.02
N GLU A 78 -3.82 27.49 -2.89
CA GLU A 78 -3.93 28.86 -3.40
C GLU A 78 -5.24 29.04 -4.18
N GLY A 79 -5.85 30.21 -4.07
CA GLY A 79 -7.11 30.47 -4.72
C GLY A 79 -7.62 31.88 -4.55
N ARG A 80 -8.93 32.02 -4.76
CA ARG A 80 -9.64 33.28 -4.55
C ARG A 80 -10.93 33.08 -3.77
N ARG A 81 -11.30 34.13 -3.03
CA ARG A 81 -12.63 34.33 -2.47
C ARG A 81 -13.21 35.61 -3.06
N GLY A 82 -14.06 35.46 -4.07
CA GLY A 82 -14.50 36.61 -4.88
C GLY A 82 -13.32 37.22 -5.65
N THR A 83 -13.04 38.50 -5.42
CA THR A 83 -11.94 39.20 -6.08
C THR A 83 -10.60 39.14 -5.32
N GLU A 84 -10.60 38.65 -4.09
CA GLU A 84 -9.41 38.61 -3.23
C GLU A 84 -8.58 37.35 -3.52
N SER A 85 -7.29 37.52 -3.80
CA SER A 85 -6.32 36.43 -3.88
C SER A 85 -5.77 36.06 -2.50
N GLY A 86 -5.48 34.77 -2.32
CA GLY A 86 -5.00 34.22 -1.07
C GLY A 86 -4.89 32.71 -1.13
N PHE A 87 -5.14 32.06 -0.01
CA PHE A 87 -5.18 30.60 0.05
C PHE A 87 -6.30 30.11 0.98
N TRP A 88 -6.92 29.01 0.57
CA TRP A 88 -7.78 28.19 1.40
C TRP A 88 -6.90 27.31 2.28
N HIS A 89 -7.24 27.19 3.56
CA HIS A 89 -6.50 26.34 4.47
C HIS A 89 -7.38 25.64 5.49
N LYS A 90 -6.87 24.54 6.02
CA LYS A 90 -7.45 23.79 7.13
C LYS A 90 -6.40 22.92 7.79
N ASP A 91 -6.68 22.45 9.00
CA ASP A 91 -5.95 21.30 9.55
C ASP A 91 -6.11 20.11 8.60
N LEU A 92 -5.04 19.32 8.41
CA LEU A 92 -5.03 18.19 7.47
C LEU A 92 -6.17 17.21 7.74
N VAL A 93 -6.49 16.98 9.01
CA VAL A 93 -7.60 16.13 9.48
C VAL A 93 -8.89 16.90 9.79
N GLY A 94 -8.91 18.22 9.61
CA GLY A 94 -10.09 19.06 9.81
C GLY A 94 -11.10 18.96 8.67
N ASP A 95 -12.34 19.35 8.95
CA ASP A 95 -13.50 19.27 8.05
C ASP A 95 -13.92 20.62 7.45
N ALA A 96 -13.41 21.73 7.98
CA ALA A 96 -13.77 23.09 7.57
C ALA A 96 -12.58 23.81 6.91
N TRP A 97 -12.87 24.59 5.86
CA TRP A 97 -11.90 25.45 5.17
C TRP A 97 -12.07 26.91 5.58
N ASP A 98 -10.94 27.55 5.90
CA ASP A 98 -10.82 28.98 6.09
C ASP A 98 -10.06 29.61 4.91
N PHE A 99 -10.16 30.93 4.76
CA PHE A 99 -9.46 31.67 3.70
C PHE A 99 -8.66 32.83 4.29
N THR A 100 -7.37 32.85 3.96
CA THR A 100 -6.48 33.96 4.31
C THR A 100 -6.15 34.78 3.05
N PRO A 101 -6.60 36.04 2.95
CA PRO A 101 -6.24 36.91 1.85
C PRO A 101 -4.77 37.31 1.95
N THR A 102 -4.07 37.32 0.81
CA THR A 102 -2.67 37.77 0.74
C THR A 102 -2.51 39.00 -0.15
N GLY A 103 -3.44 39.22 -1.09
CA GLY A 103 -3.33 40.27 -2.11
C GLY A 103 -2.19 40.04 -3.11
N ALA A 104 -1.45 38.93 -3.00
CA ALA A 104 -0.39 38.58 -3.91
C ALA A 104 -0.98 38.07 -5.24
N SER A 105 -0.21 38.18 -6.32
CA SER A 105 -0.58 37.53 -7.58
C SER A 105 -0.58 36.01 -7.40
N LEU A 106 -1.52 35.33 -8.07
CA LEU A 106 -1.57 33.87 -8.08
C LEU A 106 -0.32 33.29 -8.77
N LEU A 107 0.25 32.25 -8.20
CA LEU A 107 1.41 31.53 -8.71
C LEU A 107 1.01 30.31 -9.54
N GLY A 108 -0.04 29.60 -9.12
CA GLY A 108 -0.58 28.43 -9.80
C GLY A 108 -1.53 28.78 -10.94
N ALA A 109 -1.78 27.81 -11.82
CA ALA A 109 -2.80 27.92 -12.85
C ALA A 109 -4.18 27.70 -12.23
N LEU A 110 -5.18 28.51 -12.59
CA LEU A 110 -6.57 28.25 -12.19
C LEU A 110 -7.01 26.89 -12.71
N ILE A 111 -7.65 26.10 -11.83
CA ILE A 111 -8.21 24.79 -12.18
C ILE A 111 -9.71 24.77 -11.93
N GLU A 112 -10.42 23.92 -12.66
CA GLU A 112 -11.86 23.76 -12.50
C GLU A 112 -12.17 23.09 -11.15
N ASN A 113 -12.70 23.87 -10.21
CA ASN A 113 -13.20 23.35 -8.94
C ASN A 113 -14.70 23.03 -9.05
N SER A 114 -15.04 21.93 -9.72
CA SER A 114 -16.45 21.50 -9.87
C SER A 114 -17.17 21.49 -8.51
N PRO A 115 -18.39 22.02 -8.36
CA PRO A 115 -19.12 21.98 -7.09
C PRO A 115 -19.54 20.56 -6.67
N THR A 116 -19.48 19.59 -7.59
CA THR A 116 -19.76 18.18 -7.26
C THR A 116 -18.55 17.52 -6.64
N ASP A 117 -18.81 16.55 -5.75
CA ASP A 117 -17.76 15.63 -5.34
C ASP A 117 -17.29 14.81 -6.55
N ARG A 118 -15.98 14.68 -6.68
CA ARG A 118 -15.28 13.93 -7.74
C ARG A 118 -14.36 12.87 -7.14
N SER A 119 -14.51 12.55 -5.86
CA SER A 119 -13.71 11.53 -5.16
C SER A 119 -13.86 10.13 -5.74
N THR A 120 -14.97 9.86 -6.45
CA THR A 120 -15.22 8.60 -7.16
C THR A 120 -14.82 8.65 -8.64
N ASP A 121 -14.29 9.78 -9.12
CA ASP A 121 -13.89 9.89 -10.51
C ASP A 121 -12.61 9.11 -10.77
N THR A 122 -12.61 8.37 -11.87
CA THR A 122 -11.43 7.67 -12.36
C THR A 122 -10.65 8.58 -13.30
N LEU A 123 -9.44 8.99 -12.90
CA LEU A 123 -8.61 9.94 -13.65
C LEU A 123 -7.71 9.25 -14.71
N SER A 124 -7.68 7.92 -14.72
CA SER A 124 -6.95 7.10 -15.69
C SER A 124 -7.65 5.76 -15.87
N PRO A 125 -7.66 5.15 -17.06
CA PRO A 125 -8.12 3.77 -17.21
C PRO A 125 -7.44 2.83 -16.22
N ALA A 126 -8.12 1.74 -15.87
CA ALA A 126 -7.54 0.66 -15.09
C ALA A 126 -6.27 0.13 -15.76
N ALA A 127 -5.30 -0.27 -14.95
CA ALA A 127 -4.04 -0.80 -15.45
C ALA A 127 -4.28 -2.04 -16.34
N PRO A 128 -3.53 -2.25 -17.43
CA PRO A 128 -3.84 -3.29 -18.42
C PRO A 128 -3.34 -4.69 -18.06
N TRP A 129 -2.65 -4.85 -16.92
CA TRP A 129 -1.96 -6.10 -16.58
C TRP A 129 -2.88 -7.06 -15.82
N HIS A 130 -3.21 -8.18 -16.47
CA HIS A 130 -3.94 -9.29 -15.86
C HIS A 130 -2.94 -10.41 -15.58
N LEU A 131 -2.56 -10.57 -14.32
CA LEU A 131 -1.47 -11.43 -13.92
C LEU A 131 -2.00 -12.59 -13.08
N SER A 132 -1.38 -13.75 -13.23
CA SER A 132 -1.73 -14.94 -12.45
C SER A 132 -0.51 -15.75 -12.11
N THR A 133 -0.51 -16.39 -10.95
CA THR A 133 0.57 -17.27 -10.50
C THR A 133 0.04 -18.41 -9.65
N THR A 134 0.78 -19.50 -9.59
CA THR A 134 0.60 -20.51 -8.55
C THR A 134 1.19 -19.97 -7.24
N LEU A 135 0.45 -20.12 -6.14
CA LEU A 135 0.98 -19.82 -4.81
C LEU A 135 1.96 -20.93 -4.40
N PRO A 136 3.13 -20.57 -3.87
CA PRO A 136 4.09 -21.56 -3.39
C PRO A 136 3.56 -22.27 -2.14
N ALA A 137 3.96 -23.50 -1.93
CA ALA A 137 3.91 -24.16 -0.64
C ALA A 137 4.77 -23.38 0.36
N ARG A 138 4.28 -23.29 1.59
CA ARG A 138 4.94 -22.54 2.67
C ARG A 138 5.71 -23.48 3.61
N ASP A 139 6.50 -24.35 3.01
CA ASP A 139 7.36 -25.37 3.64
C ASP A 139 8.85 -24.99 3.65
N GLY A 140 9.23 -23.92 2.94
CA GLY A 140 10.59 -23.38 2.91
C GLY A 140 11.02 -22.67 4.19
N ALA A 141 12.34 -22.66 4.45
CA ALA A 141 12.96 -22.06 5.64
C ALA A 141 12.98 -20.51 5.64
N ILE A 142 12.72 -19.87 4.49
CA ILE A 142 12.70 -18.41 4.33
C ILE A 142 11.37 -18.04 3.67
N GLY A 143 10.44 -17.49 4.45
CA GLY A 143 9.16 -16.98 3.95
C GLY A 143 9.14 -15.46 3.85
N GLY A 144 8.10 -14.89 3.24
CA GLY A 144 7.94 -13.43 3.11
C GLY A 144 8.05 -12.68 4.44
N GLN A 145 7.50 -13.25 5.54
CA GLN A 145 7.63 -12.67 6.88
C GLN A 145 9.09 -12.60 7.36
N THR A 146 9.89 -13.65 7.10
CA THR A 146 11.32 -13.66 7.47
C THR A 146 12.09 -12.57 6.74
N LEU A 147 11.78 -12.35 5.46
CA LEU A 147 12.39 -11.26 4.69
C LEU A 147 12.01 -9.91 5.32
N ILE A 148 10.72 -9.69 5.63
CA ILE A 148 10.22 -8.49 6.33
C ILE A 148 10.99 -8.24 7.63
N ASP A 149 11.21 -9.31 8.40
CA ASP A 149 11.82 -9.22 9.71
C ASP A 149 13.33 -8.93 9.70
N ILE A 150 14.07 -9.35 8.68
CA ILE A 150 15.52 -9.12 8.63
C ILE A 150 15.90 -7.71 8.14
N GLY A 151 14.93 -6.86 7.78
CA GLY A 151 15.18 -5.47 7.34
C GLY A 151 16.01 -5.37 6.07
N PHE A 152 16.03 -6.43 5.25
CA PHE A 152 16.75 -6.42 3.99
C PHE A 152 16.01 -5.50 3.00
N PRO A 153 16.73 -4.71 2.19
CA PRO A 153 16.08 -3.89 1.17
C PRO A 153 15.43 -4.79 0.12
N TYR A 154 14.10 -4.84 0.12
CA TYR A 154 13.31 -5.67 -0.79
C TYR A 154 13.42 -5.23 -2.25
N SER A 155 13.92 -4.03 -2.51
CA SER A 155 14.14 -3.49 -3.84
C SER A 155 15.37 -4.05 -4.57
N VAL A 156 16.25 -4.80 -3.89
CA VAL A 156 17.51 -5.32 -4.46
C VAL A 156 17.61 -6.84 -4.53
N VAL A 157 16.67 -7.58 -3.94
CA VAL A 157 16.68 -9.05 -4.01
C VAL A 157 15.56 -9.52 -4.92
N ASP A 158 15.95 -10.11 -6.05
CA ASP A 158 15.01 -10.81 -6.90
C ASP A 158 14.59 -12.12 -6.21
N PRO A 159 13.29 -12.35 -5.94
CA PRO A 159 12.81 -13.63 -5.46
C PRO A 159 13.24 -14.81 -6.37
N ARG A 160 13.47 -14.56 -7.66
CA ARG A 160 13.99 -15.55 -8.64
C ARG A 160 15.46 -15.88 -8.43
N MET A 161 16.25 -15.06 -7.72
CA MET A 161 17.63 -15.44 -7.34
C MET A 161 17.66 -16.60 -6.34
N LEU A 162 16.58 -16.82 -5.58
CA LEU A 162 16.45 -18.00 -4.72
C LEU A 162 16.15 -19.27 -5.53
N ASP A 163 15.49 -19.16 -6.70
CA ASP A 163 15.38 -20.28 -7.66
C ASP A 163 16.73 -20.66 -8.24
N ALA A 164 17.60 -19.67 -8.50
CA ALA A 164 18.94 -19.91 -9.05
C ALA A 164 19.86 -20.72 -8.12
N ILE A 165 19.56 -20.79 -6.81
CA ILE A 165 20.28 -21.63 -5.82
C ILE A 165 19.56 -22.95 -5.51
N GLY A 166 18.56 -23.34 -6.29
CA GLY A 166 17.87 -24.64 -6.17
C GLY A 166 16.81 -24.71 -5.06
N GLN A 167 16.40 -23.57 -4.49
CA GLN A 167 15.31 -23.47 -3.52
C GLN A 167 13.97 -23.24 -4.24
N HIS A 168 13.55 -24.21 -5.06
CA HIS A 168 12.24 -24.17 -5.71
C HIS A 168 11.15 -24.48 -4.68
N ALA A 169 10.29 -23.51 -4.40
CA ALA A 169 9.10 -23.76 -3.61
C ALA A 169 8.15 -24.64 -4.43
N GLN A 170 7.68 -25.74 -3.84
CA GLN A 170 6.70 -26.61 -4.51
C GLN A 170 5.39 -25.85 -4.69
N PRO A 171 4.58 -26.14 -5.72
CA PRO A 171 3.28 -25.51 -5.86
C PRO A 171 2.35 -25.98 -4.73
N SER A 172 1.61 -25.05 -4.11
CA SER A 172 0.61 -25.39 -3.09
C SER A 172 -0.69 -25.96 -3.66
N GLY A 173 -0.89 -25.82 -4.99
CA GLY A 173 -2.15 -26.12 -5.67
C GLY A 173 -3.13 -24.95 -5.71
N TYR A 174 -2.91 -23.89 -4.93
CA TYR A 174 -3.67 -22.64 -5.03
C TYR A 174 -3.14 -21.77 -6.17
N ARG A 175 -4.03 -21.09 -6.89
CA ARG A 175 -3.69 -20.10 -7.92
C ARG A 175 -4.20 -18.74 -7.51
N LEU A 176 -3.37 -17.71 -7.61
CA LEU A 176 -3.75 -16.31 -7.47
C LEU A 176 -3.96 -15.71 -8.86
N ASP A 177 -5.08 -15.02 -9.04
CA ASP A 177 -5.41 -14.25 -10.23
C ASP A 177 -5.67 -12.79 -9.80
N VAL A 178 -5.02 -11.85 -10.49
CA VAL A 178 -5.09 -10.41 -10.20
C VAL A 178 -5.42 -9.66 -11.49
N ASP A 179 -6.60 -9.07 -11.53
CA ASP A 179 -6.99 -8.16 -12.60
C ASP A 179 -6.46 -6.75 -12.35
N HIS A 180 -6.10 -6.06 -13.44
CA HIS A 180 -5.66 -4.67 -13.40
C HIS A 180 -4.54 -4.40 -12.38
N PHE A 181 -3.53 -5.27 -12.33
CA PHE A 181 -2.41 -5.16 -11.41
C PHE A 181 -1.68 -3.83 -11.62
N ASP A 182 -1.85 -2.86 -10.72
CA ASP A 182 -1.12 -1.59 -10.78
C ASP A 182 -0.04 -1.52 -9.70
N PRO A 183 1.26 -1.50 -10.03
CA PRO A 183 2.31 -1.44 -9.02
C PRO A 183 2.40 -0.09 -8.27
N VAL A 184 1.51 0.89 -8.52
CA VAL A 184 1.35 2.09 -7.68
C VAL A 184 0.14 2.02 -6.74
N ALA A 185 -0.83 1.14 -6.99
CA ALA A 185 -1.85 0.85 -6.00
C ALA A 185 -1.21 0.11 -4.82
N THR A 186 -1.71 0.31 -3.60
CA THR A 186 -1.23 -0.41 -2.40
C THR A 186 -2.12 -1.59 -2.04
N THR A 187 -3.40 -1.54 -2.43
CA THR A 187 -4.40 -2.54 -2.10
C THR A 187 -5.29 -2.77 -3.32
N ARG A 188 -5.66 -4.03 -3.59
CA ARG A 188 -6.60 -4.39 -4.66
C ARG A 188 -7.34 -5.69 -4.34
N ILE A 189 -8.49 -5.88 -4.97
CA ILE A 189 -9.18 -7.17 -4.94
C ILE A 189 -8.41 -8.14 -5.85
N ALA A 190 -8.30 -9.39 -5.40
CA ALA A 190 -7.76 -10.49 -6.18
C ALA A 190 -8.57 -11.76 -5.89
N THR A 191 -8.26 -12.84 -6.60
CA THR A 191 -8.96 -14.11 -6.46
C THR A 191 -7.97 -15.23 -6.26
N VAL A 192 -8.22 -16.10 -5.28
CA VAL A 192 -7.51 -17.36 -5.12
C VAL A 192 -8.42 -18.51 -5.56
N THR A 193 -7.97 -19.30 -6.53
CA THR A 193 -8.61 -20.57 -6.88
C THR A 193 -7.97 -21.70 -6.08
N ALA A 194 -8.77 -22.41 -5.28
CA ALA A 194 -8.37 -23.55 -4.48
C ALA A 194 -8.16 -24.82 -5.33
N PRO A 195 -7.46 -25.85 -4.81
CA PRO A 195 -7.23 -27.10 -5.54
C PRO A 195 -8.50 -27.84 -6.00
N ASP A 196 -9.61 -27.65 -5.29
CA ASP A 196 -10.93 -28.20 -5.62
C ASP A 196 -11.70 -27.36 -6.66
N GLY A 197 -11.11 -26.25 -7.13
CA GLY A 197 -11.72 -25.30 -8.05
C GLY A 197 -12.56 -24.21 -7.38
N THR A 198 -12.69 -24.21 -6.05
CA THR A 198 -13.42 -23.17 -5.32
C THR A 198 -12.72 -21.81 -5.48
N VAL A 199 -13.51 -20.78 -5.79
CA VAL A 199 -13.03 -19.41 -5.98
C VAL A 199 -13.17 -18.64 -4.67
N LEU A 200 -12.06 -18.12 -4.16
CA LEU A 200 -11.95 -17.40 -2.90
C LEU A 200 -11.60 -15.93 -3.17
N PRO A 201 -12.52 -14.98 -2.90
CA PRO A 201 -12.20 -13.56 -2.94
C PRO A 201 -11.15 -13.23 -1.87
N VAL A 202 -10.09 -12.52 -2.27
CA VAL A 202 -9.04 -12.07 -1.37
C VAL A 202 -8.70 -10.60 -1.65
N VAL A 203 -7.95 -9.99 -0.75
CA VAL A 203 -7.35 -8.68 -0.94
C VAL A 203 -5.83 -8.85 -1.06
N LEU A 204 -5.25 -8.31 -2.13
CA LEU A 204 -3.81 -8.28 -2.33
C LEU A 204 -3.28 -6.89 -1.97
N HIS A 205 -2.43 -6.85 -0.96
CA HIS A 205 -1.67 -5.67 -0.57
C HIS A 205 -0.26 -5.74 -1.15
N THR A 206 0.25 -4.58 -1.57
CA THR A 206 1.62 -4.42 -2.07
C THR A 206 2.21 -3.11 -1.59
N ALA A 207 3.51 -3.10 -1.33
CA ALA A 207 4.30 -1.91 -1.08
C ALA A 207 5.52 -1.88 -2.01
N ASP A 208 5.77 -0.71 -2.63
CA ASP A 208 6.90 -0.54 -3.54
C ASP A 208 8.16 -0.05 -2.84
N GLY A 209 9.24 -0.78 -3.15
CA GLY A 209 10.65 -0.45 -2.99
C GLY A 209 11.02 1.03 -2.89
N LEU A 210 11.91 1.40 -1.94
CA LEU A 210 12.84 2.49 -2.23
C LEU A 210 13.62 2.11 -3.51
N ARG A 211 13.43 2.88 -4.57
CA ARG A 211 14.06 2.62 -5.87
C ARG A 211 15.52 3.06 -5.84
N MET A 212 16.42 2.13 -6.15
CA MET A 212 17.85 2.40 -6.24
C MET A 212 18.27 2.86 -7.64
N THR A 213 17.42 2.67 -8.64
CA THR A 213 17.65 3.06 -10.04
C THR A 213 16.42 3.75 -10.62
N PRO A 214 16.58 4.74 -11.52
CA PRO A 214 15.47 5.31 -12.26
C PRO A 214 14.70 4.23 -13.03
N ARG A 215 13.37 4.38 -13.08
CA ARG A 215 12.47 3.48 -13.80
C ARG A 215 11.28 4.24 -14.36
N ALA A 216 10.77 3.80 -15.51
CA ALA A 216 9.53 4.31 -16.06
C ALA A 216 8.31 3.95 -15.18
N SER A 217 7.18 4.60 -15.42
CA SER A 217 5.91 4.25 -14.79
C SER A 217 5.41 2.89 -15.28
N GLY A 218 4.72 2.14 -14.41
CA GLY A 218 4.08 0.88 -14.76
C GLY A 218 4.98 -0.35 -14.61
N LEU A 219 4.67 -1.39 -15.38
CA LEU A 219 5.45 -2.61 -15.54
C LEU A 219 6.02 -2.70 -16.95
N ASP A 220 7.17 -3.35 -17.06
CA ASP A 220 7.89 -3.66 -18.30
C ASP A 220 8.50 -5.07 -18.15
N ALA A 221 9.37 -5.47 -19.07
CA ALA A 221 10.02 -6.78 -19.04
C ALA A 221 11.02 -6.93 -17.88
N ASP A 222 11.49 -5.83 -17.30
CA ASP A 222 12.35 -5.90 -16.13
C ASP A 222 11.49 -6.25 -14.89
N PRO A 223 11.94 -7.12 -13.99
CA PRO A 223 11.18 -7.40 -12.78
C PRO A 223 11.04 -6.19 -11.85
N ARG A 224 9.84 -5.96 -11.29
CA ARG A 224 9.62 -5.08 -10.15
C ARG A 224 9.39 -5.90 -8.90
N HIS A 225 10.23 -5.70 -7.89
CA HIS A 225 10.18 -6.43 -6.62
C HIS A 225 9.38 -5.63 -5.60
N LEU A 226 8.39 -6.29 -5.01
CA LEU A 226 7.44 -5.70 -4.09
C LEU A 226 7.33 -6.62 -2.87
N VAL A 227 7.06 -6.03 -1.71
CA VAL A 227 6.52 -6.79 -0.57
C VAL A 227 5.01 -6.71 -0.61
N GLY A 228 4.34 -7.70 -0.06
CA GLY A 228 2.89 -7.71 -0.05
C GLY A 228 2.31 -8.61 1.01
N ALA A 229 1.00 -8.74 0.98
CA ALA A 229 0.27 -9.71 1.75
C ALA A 229 -1.03 -10.09 1.05
N ILE A 230 -1.50 -11.30 1.32
CA ILE A 230 -2.86 -11.74 0.97
C ILE A 230 -3.70 -11.67 2.24
N GLU A 231 -4.76 -10.88 2.22
CA GLU A 231 -5.74 -10.75 3.30
C GLU A 231 -7.07 -11.41 2.87
N ILE A 232 -7.75 -12.08 3.80
CA ILE A 232 -9.15 -12.49 3.61
C ILE A 232 -10.05 -11.34 4.05
N PRO A 233 -11.08 -10.90 3.30
CA PRO A 233 -12.01 -9.90 3.79
C PRO A 233 -12.55 -10.24 5.19
N SER A 234 -12.60 -9.27 6.10
CA SER A 234 -12.86 -9.51 7.54
C SER A 234 -14.16 -10.28 7.83
N ASP A 235 -15.21 -10.03 7.04
CA ASP A 235 -16.48 -10.74 7.11
C ASP A 235 -16.34 -12.22 6.70
N ALA A 236 -15.67 -12.47 5.57
CA ALA A 236 -15.35 -13.82 5.11
C ALA A 236 -14.42 -14.56 6.08
N TYR A 237 -13.46 -13.87 6.70
CA TYR A 237 -12.57 -14.46 7.69
C TYR A 237 -13.31 -14.85 8.98
N ALA A 238 -14.24 -14.00 9.44
CA ALA A 238 -15.07 -14.28 10.61
C ALA A 238 -16.01 -15.48 10.39
N ASP A 239 -16.57 -15.61 9.18
CA ASP A 239 -17.48 -16.71 8.81
C ASP A 239 -16.77 -17.91 8.17
N ARG A 240 -15.44 -17.94 8.11
CA ARG A 240 -14.68 -18.94 7.31
C ARG A 240 -15.05 -20.39 7.57
N ALA A 241 -15.48 -20.74 8.78
CA ALA A 241 -15.90 -22.10 9.13
C ALA A 241 -17.12 -22.58 8.32
N SER A 242 -17.90 -21.69 7.72
CA SER A 242 -19.00 -22.01 6.81
C SER A 242 -18.53 -22.42 5.40
N ASN A 243 -17.27 -22.12 5.05
CA ASN A 243 -16.65 -22.42 3.77
C ASN A 243 -15.40 -23.31 3.96
N PRO A 244 -15.51 -24.64 3.77
CA PRO A 244 -14.41 -25.57 4.00
C PRO A 244 -13.14 -25.27 3.19
N ALA A 245 -13.28 -24.77 1.95
CA ALA A 245 -12.13 -24.44 1.11
C ALA A 245 -11.40 -23.19 1.63
N LEU A 246 -12.14 -22.19 2.11
CA LEU A 246 -11.58 -21.01 2.75
C LEU A 246 -10.92 -21.37 4.09
N ASP A 247 -11.58 -22.16 4.93
CA ASP A 247 -11.03 -22.58 6.22
C ASP A 247 -9.73 -23.38 6.03
N ALA A 248 -9.68 -24.29 5.06
CA ALA A 248 -8.45 -25.00 4.69
C ALA A 248 -7.35 -24.05 4.18
N PHE A 249 -7.69 -23.10 3.29
CA PHE A 249 -6.72 -22.11 2.81
C PHE A 249 -6.13 -21.28 3.95
N VAL A 250 -6.97 -20.84 4.90
CA VAL A 250 -6.55 -20.09 6.08
C VAL A 250 -5.67 -20.95 6.98
N GLN A 251 -6.09 -22.17 7.33
CA GLN A 251 -5.35 -23.03 8.25
C GLN A 251 -4.01 -23.49 7.66
N ASP A 252 -4.01 -23.95 6.41
CA ASP A 252 -2.88 -24.64 5.81
C ASP A 252 -1.89 -23.66 5.16
N TRP A 253 -2.39 -22.75 4.32
CA TRP A 253 -1.54 -21.84 3.56
C TRP A 253 -1.28 -20.53 4.32
N MET A 254 -2.32 -19.88 4.86
CA MET A 254 -2.16 -18.65 5.64
C MET A 254 -1.64 -18.91 7.07
N ARG A 255 -1.52 -20.19 7.48
CA ARG A 255 -1.03 -20.63 8.80
C ARG A 255 -1.89 -20.09 9.95
N GLY A 256 -3.19 -20.01 9.74
CA GLY A 256 -4.16 -19.50 10.70
C GLY A 256 -4.22 -17.97 10.82
N ASN A 257 -3.50 -17.25 9.97
CA ASN A 257 -3.51 -15.78 9.98
C ASN A 257 -4.62 -15.23 9.08
N HIS A 258 -5.13 -14.05 9.44
CA HIS A 258 -6.08 -13.27 8.65
C HIS A 258 -5.39 -12.59 7.45
N ILE A 259 -4.14 -12.18 7.64
CA ILE A 259 -3.27 -11.58 6.63
C ILE A 259 -1.96 -12.37 6.53
N ALA A 260 -1.59 -12.77 5.32
CA ALA A 260 -0.44 -13.62 5.04
C ALA A 260 0.59 -12.86 4.21
N ALA A 261 1.69 -12.46 4.85
CA ALA A 261 2.80 -11.75 4.20
C ALA A 261 3.43 -12.57 3.07
N ILE A 262 3.68 -11.93 1.92
CA ILE A 262 4.34 -12.50 0.75
C ILE A 262 5.43 -11.54 0.24
N THR A 263 6.32 -12.06 -0.57
CA THR A 263 7.12 -11.26 -1.50
C THR A 263 6.71 -11.57 -2.91
N LEU A 264 6.76 -10.57 -3.78
CA LEU A 264 6.34 -10.75 -5.16
C LEU A 264 7.23 -10.01 -6.14
N SER A 265 7.28 -10.56 -7.35
CA SER A 265 7.98 -9.95 -8.46
C SER A 265 7.08 -9.94 -9.68
N ALA A 266 6.86 -8.76 -10.26
CA ALA A 266 5.98 -8.58 -11.41
C ALA A 266 6.73 -8.01 -12.61
N THR A 267 6.42 -8.51 -13.80
CA THR A 267 6.73 -7.89 -15.11
C THR A 267 5.41 -7.55 -15.80
N ASP A 268 5.46 -6.98 -17.00
CA ASP A 268 4.27 -6.74 -17.83
C ASP A 268 3.55 -8.03 -18.30
N HIS A 269 4.08 -9.21 -18.02
CA HIS A 269 3.51 -10.50 -18.44
C HIS A 269 3.61 -11.63 -17.41
N ASP A 270 4.29 -11.42 -16.28
CA ASP A 270 4.57 -12.46 -15.29
C ASP A 270 4.42 -11.94 -13.87
N LEU A 271 4.00 -12.82 -12.96
CA LEU A 271 3.91 -12.58 -11.53
C LEU A 271 4.48 -13.79 -10.80
N VAL A 272 5.41 -13.56 -9.88
CA VAL A 272 6.01 -14.61 -9.05
C VAL A 272 5.79 -14.26 -7.59
N ILE A 273 5.41 -15.23 -6.76
CA ILE A 273 5.16 -15.08 -5.32
C ILE A 273 6.03 -16.06 -4.51
N ARG A 274 6.51 -15.58 -3.35
CA ARG A 274 7.25 -16.33 -2.32
C ARG A 274 6.71 -16.04 -0.92
#